data_AF-A0A951RW73-F1
#
_entry.id   AF-A0A951RW73-F1
#
_cell.length_a   1.000
_cell.length_b   1.000
_cell.length_c   1.000
_cell.angle_alpha   90.00
_cell.angle_beta   90.00
_cell.angle_gamma   90.00
#
_symmetry.space_group_name_H-M   'P 1'
#
loop_
_entity.id
_entity.type
_entity.pdbx_description
1 polymer ?
#
loop_
_entity_poly.entity_id
_entity_poly.type
_entity_poly.pdbx_seq_one_letter_code
_entity_poly.pdbx_strand_id
1 'polypeptide(L)'
;MRNGKSNLYLVRLYRQHKVLFLCVVVFCLLNLNANFFFGGQQTPFYRYSMYDAPIPGKETYTVLETVYNADTRLLFPHTWQQFTKYTFSYPLSRYMFIQDNHGRDPLADYIDRWNARHSSIASLFGEMKFYPGEEEMSRFPSWYVNKVAHYTGEQTDSVRILKVSVRFNQDGKPVKTDSQWLNTWR
;
A
#
# COMPACT_ATOMS: atom_id res chain seq x y z
N MET A 1 11.67 54.59 1.35
CA MET A 1 11.28 53.55 2.33
C MET A 1 10.47 52.48 1.62
N ARG A 2 11.05 51.29 1.41
CA ARG A 2 10.41 50.19 0.69
C ARG A 2 9.55 49.42 1.70
N ASN A 3 8.22 49.63 1.68
CA ASN A 3 7.29 48.86 2.50
C ASN A 3 7.32 47.40 2.05
N GLY A 4 8.18 46.60 2.69
CA GLY A 4 8.31 45.17 2.46
C GLY A 4 7.09 44.44 2.97
N LYS A 5 5.99 44.45 2.18
CA LYS A 5 4.91 43.50 2.37
C LYS A 5 5.52 42.11 2.17
N SER A 6 5.73 41.38 3.27
CA SER A 6 6.19 40.00 3.23
C SER A 6 5.26 39.21 2.31
N ASN A 7 5.78 38.77 1.16
CA ASN A 7 5.07 37.99 0.14
C ASN A 7 4.82 36.53 0.58
N LEU A 8 4.96 36.24 1.87
CA LEU A 8 4.76 34.92 2.43
C LEU A 8 3.27 34.66 2.57
N TYR A 9 2.81 33.61 1.90
CA TYR A 9 1.41 33.17 1.86
C TYR A 9 0.77 33.10 3.26
N LEU A 10 1.48 32.51 4.23
CA LEU A 10 0.98 32.36 5.61
C LEU A 10 0.78 33.69 6.33
N VAL A 11 1.63 34.69 6.08
CA VAL A 11 1.49 36.03 6.69
C VAL A 11 0.29 36.77 6.11
N ARG A 12 0.04 36.63 4.80
CA ARG A 12 -1.17 37.17 4.15
C ARG A 12 -2.42 36.46 4.68
N LEU A 13 -2.38 35.15 4.79
CA LEU A 13 -3.50 34.34 5.27
C LEU A 13 -3.88 34.69 6.72
N TYR A 14 -2.89 34.86 7.60
CA TYR A 14 -3.13 35.30 8.98
C TYR A 14 -3.86 36.65 9.05
N ARG A 15 -3.49 37.60 8.18
CA ARG A 15 -4.09 38.95 8.15
C ARG A 15 -5.51 38.96 7.59
N GLN A 16 -5.81 38.09 6.62
CA GLN A 16 -7.11 38.06 5.94
C GLN A 16 -8.11 37.14 6.63
N HIS A 17 -7.68 35.93 7.02
CA HIS A 17 -8.55 34.87 7.52
C HIS A 17 -7.89 34.10 8.67
N LYS A 18 -8.00 34.63 9.89
CA LYS A 18 -7.40 34.06 11.10
C LYS A 18 -7.82 32.60 11.36
N VAL A 19 -9.08 32.25 11.09
CA VAL A 19 -9.59 30.88 11.24
C VAL A 19 -8.92 29.92 10.26
N LEU A 20 -8.85 30.28 8.97
CA LEU A 20 -8.20 29.43 7.97
C LEU A 20 -6.71 29.27 8.25
N PHE A 21 -6.05 30.34 8.69
CA PHE A 21 -4.67 30.28 9.15
C PHE A 21 -4.49 29.28 10.29
N LEU A 22 -5.37 29.33 11.32
CA LEU A 22 -5.34 28.39 12.42
C LEU A 22 -5.53 26.95 11.94
N CYS A 23 -6.47 26.69 11.02
CA CYS A 23 -6.66 25.37 10.41
C CYS A 23 -5.39 24.86 9.73
N VAL A 24 -4.70 25.70 8.95
CA VAL A 24 -3.44 25.33 8.27
C VAL A 24 -2.33 25.04 9.28
N VAL A 25 -2.17 25.88 10.30
CA VAL A 25 -1.15 25.67 11.35
C VAL A 25 -1.42 24.39 12.13
N VAL A 26 -2.65 24.16 12.56
CA VAL A 26 -3.05 22.94 13.26
C VAL A 26 -2.82 21.72 12.36
N PHE A 27 -3.19 21.79 11.08
CA PHE A 27 -2.93 20.71 10.12
C PHE A 27 -1.42 20.41 9.99
N CYS A 28 -0.57 21.43 9.87
CA CYS A 28 0.88 21.26 9.83
C CYS A 28 1.44 20.65 11.12
N LEU A 29 0.99 21.12 12.28
CA LEU A 29 1.42 20.59 13.59
C LEU A 29 0.97 19.14 13.81
N LEU A 30 -0.26 18.80 13.41
CA LEU A 30 -0.77 17.43 13.47
C LEU A 30 0.04 16.51 12.54
N ASN A 31 0.38 16.96 11.33
CA ASN A 31 1.23 16.19 10.42
C ASN A 31 2.66 16.02 10.96
N LEU A 32 3.25 17.06 11.53
CA LEU A 32 4.58 16.98 12.14
C LEU A 32 4.59 16.02 13.33
N ASN A 33 3.60 16.15 14.24
CA ASN A 33 3.45 15.22 15.36
C ASN A 33 3.17 13.79 14.89
N ALA A 34 2.33 13.60 13.87
CA ALA A 34 2.06 12.31 13.29
C ALA A 34 3.35 11.64 12.77
N ASN A 35 4.19 12.37 12.04
CA ASN A 35 5.45 11.82 11.53
C ASN A 35 6.47 11.56 12.66
N PHE A 36 6.58 12.45 13.65
CA PHE A 36 7.57 12.31 14.72
C PHE A 36 7.20 11.24 15.76
N PHE A 37 5.94 11.17 16.17
CA PHE A 37 5.50 10.25 17.23
C PHE A 37 5.06 8.88 16.72
N PHE A 38 4.53 8.79 15.50
CA PHE A 38 4.01 7.51 14.99
C PHE A 38 5.07 6.74 14.20
N GLY A 39 6.28 7.31 14.04
CA GLY A 39 7.41 6.68 13.31
C GLY A 39 7.09 6.33 11.85
N GLY A 40 5.91 6.71 11.39
CA GLY A 40 5.38 6.36 10.10
C GLY A 40 5.81 7.42 9.10
N GLN A 41 6.42 6.95 8.03
CA GLN A 41 6.66 7.66 6.78
C GLN A 41 5.32 8.04 6.11
N GLN A 42 4.49 8.85 6.78
CA GLN A 42 3.10 9.08 6.42
C GLN A 42 2.88 10.32 5.56
N THR A 43 3.90 11.16 5.36
CA THR A 43 3.75 12.25 4.39
C THR A 43 3.46 11.68 2.99
N PRO A 44 2.57 12.30 2.20
CA PRO A 44 2.38 11.91 0.81
C PRO A 44 3.71 11.95 0.04
N PHE A 45 4.63 12.84 0.40
CA PHE A 45 5.99 12.88 -0.14
C PHE A 45 6.79 11.61 0.10
N TYR A 46 6.66 10.97 1.27
CA TYR A 46 7.31 9.68 1.52
C TYR A 46 6.56 8.51 0.85
N ARG A 47 5.23 8.50 0.93
CA ARG A 47 4.37 7.49 0.26
C ARG A 47 4.57 7.48 -1.26
N TYR A 48 4.81 8.63 -1.89
CA TYR A 48 5.10 8.78 -3.31
C TYR A 48 6.60 8.79 -3.63
N SER A 49 7.48 8.48 -2.67
CA SER A 49 8.94 8.43 -2.88
C SER A 49 9.51 9.73 -3.47
N MET A 50 8.98 10.89 -3.07
CA MET A 50 9.45 12.22 -3.48
C MET A 50 10.66 12.72 -2.67
N TYR A 51 11.04 11.99 -1.61
CA TYR A 51 12.36 12.15 -0.99
C TYR A 51 13.32 11.18 -1.68
N ASP A 52 14.51 11.66 -2.05
CA ASP A 52 15.65 10.86 -2.53
C ASP A 52 16.20 9.95 -1.43
N ALA A 53 15.36 9.06 -0.90
CA ALA A 53 15.85 7.92 -0.15
C ALA A 53 16.60 7.04 -1.16
N PRO A 54 17.91 6.78 -0.97
CA PRO A 54 18.63 5.87 -1.84
C PRO A 54 17.90 4.53 -1.79
N ILE A 55 17.26 4.16 -2.90
CA ILE A 55 16.58 2.88 -3.01
C ILE A 55 17.68 1.83 -2.88
N PRO A 56 17.69 1.00 -1.83
CA PRO A 56 18.69 -0.04 -1.72
C PRO A 56 18.57 -0.91 -2.96
N GLY A 57 19.67 -1.04 -3.70
CA GLY A 57 19.73 -1.86 -4.90
C GLY A 57 19.37 -3.29 -4.53
N LYS A 58 18.15 -3.71 -4.82
CA LYS A 58 17.76 -5.12 -4.69
C LYS A 58 18.25 -5.82 -5.94
N GLU A 59 19.19 -6.75 -5.79
CA GLU A 59 19.64 -7.56 -6.93
C GLU A 59 18.49 -8.41 -7.48
N THR A 60 17.65 -8.92 -6.58
CA THR A 60 16.53 -9.82 -6.91
C THR A 60 15.18 -9.20 -6.53
N TYR A 61 14.21 -9.32 -7.43
CA TYR A 61 12.84 -8.85 -7.27
C TYR A 61 11.87 -10.03 -7.27
N THR A 62 10.88 -9.98 -6.39
CA THR A 62 9.78 -10.95 -6.37
C THR A 62 8.61 -10.43 -7.19
N VAL A 63 8.14 -11.25 -8.13
CA VAL A 63 6.95 -11.00 -8.95
C VAL A 63 5.94 -12.10 -8.70
N LEU A 64 4.66 -11.75 -8.65
CA LEU A 64 3.56 -12.71 -8.54
C LEU A 64 2.91 -12.85 -9.91
N GLU A 65 2.87 -14.07 -10.44
CA GLU A 65 2.21 -14.43 -11.68
C GLU A 65 0.93 -15.21 -11.38
N THR A 66 -0.13 -14.89 -12.10
CA THR A 66 -1.43 -15.56 -12.00
C THR A 66 -1.58 -16.51 -13.18
N VAL A 67 -1.80 -17.79 -12.89
CA VAL A 67 -2.07 -18.84 -13.88
C VAL A 67 -3.50 -19.33 -13.68
N TYR A 68 -4.29 -19.40 -14.74
CA TYR A 68 -5.69 -19.80 -14.69
C TYR A 68 -5.98 -20.91 -15.70
N ASN A 69 -7.01 -21.72 -15.44
CA ASN A 69 -7.40 -22.84 -16.30
C ASN A 69 -6.22 -23.75 -16.68
N ALA A 70 -5.56 -24.29 -15.65
CA ALA A 70 -4.38 -25.14 -15.67
C ALA A 70 -3.06 -24.44 -16.09
N ASP A 71 -2.99 -23.84 -17.27
CA ASP A 71 -1.70 -23.41 -17.88
C ASP A 71 -1.70 -21.99 -18.47
N THR A 72 -2.83 -21.28 -18.45
CA THR A 72 -2.91 -19.96 -19.09
C THR A 72 -2.39 -18.89 -18.15
N ARG A 73 -1.42 -18.08 -18.62
CA ARG A 73 -0.86 -16.99 -17.81
C ARG A 73 -1.62 -15.69 -18.04
N LEU A 74 -2.00 -15.04 -16.95
CA LEU A 74 -2.53 -13.69 -17.00
C LEU A 74 -1.37 -12.70 -17.20
N LEU A 75 -1.22 -12.23 -18.42
CA LEU A 75 -0.14 -11.32 -18.81
C LEU A 75 -0.64 -9.87 -18.79
N PHE A 76 0.02 -9.04 -17.98
CA PHE A 76 -0.20 -7.60 -17.99
C PHE A 76 0.97 -6.91 -18.68
N PRO A 77 0.71 -5.91 -19.55
CA PRO A 77 1.78 -5.07 -20.08
C PRO A 77 2.57 -4.40 -18.94
N HIS A 78 3.90 -4.43 -19.02
CA HIS A 78 4.79 -3.87 -18.01
C HIS A 78 4.87 -2.33 -18.12
N THR A 79 3.79 -1.64 -17.78
CA THR A 79 3.76 -0.18 -17.73
C THR A 79 3.28 0.31 -16.37
N TRP A 80 3.90 1.37 -15.85
CA TRP A 80 3.58 1.93 -14.52
C TRP A 80 2.20 2.61 -14.45
N GLN A 81 1.61 2.89 -15.61
CA GLN A 81 0.35 3.63 -15.74
C GLN A 81 -0.88 2.71 -15.87
N GLN A 82 -0.70 1.39 -15.85
CA GLN A 82 -1.80 0.47 -16.06
C GLN A 82 -2.56 0.14 -14.78
N PHE A 83 -3.83 0.54 -14.76
CA PHE A 83 -4.78 0.26 -13.69
C PHE A 83 -4.97 -1.26 -13.42
N THR A 84 -4.77 -2.10 -14.43
CA THR A 84 -4.85 -3.57 -14.31
C THR A 84 -3.80 -4.12 -13.36
N LYS A 85 -2.55 -3.64 -13.43
CA LYS A 85 -1.49 -4.02 -12.48
C LYS A 85 -1.88 -3.65 -11.04
N TYR A 86 -2.45 -2.47 -10.85
CA TYR A 86 -2.92 -2.04 -9.52
C TYR A 86 -4.09 -2.89 -9.03
N THR A 87 -5.01 -3.28 -9.90
CA THR A 87 -6.19 -4.05 -9.47
C THR A 87 -5.92 -5.54 -9.28
N PHE A 88 -4.90 -6.13 -9.90
CA PHE A 88 -4.57 -7.55 -9.75
C PHE A 88 -3.35 -7.80 -8.85
N SER A 89 -2.22 -7.16 -9.15
CA SER A 89 -0.97 -7.46 -8.44
C SER A 89 -0.97 -6.89 -7.02
N TYR A 90 -1.53 -5.70 -6.80
CA TYR A 90 -1.51 -5.08 -5.48
C TYR A 90 -2.37 -5.84 -4.45
N PRO A 91 -3.66 -6.15 -4.69
CA PRO A 91 -4.45 -6.95 -3.76
C PRO A 91 -3.84 -8.32 -3.48
N LEU A 92 -3.29 -8.98 -4.52
CA LEU A 92 -2.61 -10.27 -4.38
C LEU A 92 -1.36 -10.16 -3.49
N SER A 93 -0.50 -9.17 -3.73
CA SER A 93 0.68 -8.91 -2.91
C SER A 93 0.32 -8.59 -1.47
N ARG A 94 -0.80 -7.88 -1.26
CA ARG A 94 -1.28 -7.52 0.05
C ARG A 94 -1.81 -8.74 0.80
N TYR A 95 -2.57 -9.60 0.13
CA TYR A 95 -3.06 -10.86 0.68
C TYR A 95 -1.89 -11.77 1.11
N MET A 96 -0.87 -11.91 0.26
CA MET A 96 0.34 -12.68 0.58
C MET A 96 1.09 -12.10 1.79
N PHE A 97 1.26 -10.78 1.84
CA PHE A 97 1.87 -10.13 3.01
C PHE A 97 1.12 -10.44 4.32
N ILE A 98 -0.21 -10.47 4.29
CA ILE A 98 -1.02 -10.73 5.49
C ILE A 98 -0.94 -12.22 5.88
N GLN A 99 -0.95 -13.13 4.90
CA GLN A 99 -0.72 -14.57 5.13
C GLN A 99 0.65 -14.83 5.77
N ASP A 100 1.72 -14.23 5.21
CA ASP A 100 3.08 -14.34 5.73
C ASP A 100 3.21 -13.77 7.16
N ASN A 101 2.37 -12.79 7.52
CA ASN A 101 2.30 -12.22 8.86
C ASN A 101 1.29 -12.93 9.79
N HIS A 102 0.81 -14.13 9.44
CA HIS A 102 -0.17 -14.91 10.20
C HIS A 102 -1.45 -14.13 10.55
N GLY A 103 -1.90 -13.22 9.67
CA GLY A 103 -3.08 -12.39 9.91
C GLY A 103 -2.91 -11.36 11.03
N ARG A 104 -1.71 -11.20 11.60
CA ARG A 104 -1.46 -10.17 12.61
C ARG A 104 -1.51 -8.80 11.95
N ASP A 105 -2.27 -7.89 12.56
CA ASP A 105 -2.20 -6.48 12.22
C ASP A 105 -0.85 -5.95 12.77
N PRO A 106 0.10 -5.50 11.92
CA PRO A 106 1.37 -4.93 12.37
C PRO A 106 1.19 -3.62 13.15
N LEU A 107 0.00 -3.03 13.16
CA LEU A 107 -0.38 -1.88 13.98
C LEU A 107 -1.11 -2.28 15.26
N ALA A 108 -1.46 -3.55 15.49
CA ALA A 108 -2.22 -3.98 16.68
C ALA A 108 -1.55 -3.50 17.97
N ASP A 109 -0.27 -3.83 18.16
CA ASP A 109 0.51 -3.42 19.34
C ASP A 109 0.54 -1.90 19.55
N TYR A 110 0.56 -1.14 18.45
CA TYR A 110 0.54 0.32 18.52
C TYR A 110 -0.84 0.83 18.95
N ILE A 111 -1.90 0.31 18.34
CA ILE A 111 -3.30 0.65 18.62
C ILE A 111 -3.62 0.31 20.08
N ASP A 112 -3.19 -0.85 20.58
CA ASP A 112 -3.40 -1.27 21.96
C ASP A 112 -2.72 -0.31 22.95
N ARG A 113 -1.46 0.05 22.71
CA ARG A 113 -0.75 1.05 23.52
C ARG A 113 -1.40 2.43 23.46
N TRP A 114 -1.87 2.84 22.28
CA TRP A 114 -2.55 4.11 22.09
C TRP A 114 -3.88 4.15 22.86
N ASN A 115 -4.68 3.09 22.75
CA ASN A 115 -5.98 2.95 23.41
C ASN A 115 -5.83 2.88 24.94
N ALA A 116 -4.80 2.18 25.45
CA ALA A 116 -4.51 2.16 26.88
C ALA A 116 -4.15 3.56 27.42
N ARG A 117 -3.41 4.36 26.64
CA ARG A 117 -3.01 5.72 27.01
C ARG A 117 -4.14 6.75 26.87
N HIS A 118 -5.08 6.52 25.98
CA HIS A 118 -6.17 7.46 25.65
C HIS A 118 -7.54 6.79 25.77
N SER A 119 -7.80 6.14 26.90
CA SER A 119 -9.01 5.34 27.14
C SER A 119 -10.33 6.10 26.93
N SER A 120 -10.35 7.41 27.17
CA SER A 120 -11.53 8.27 26.98
C SER A 120 -11.96 8.44 25.52
N ILE A 121 -11.05 8.24 24.56
CA ILE A 121 -11.32 8.31 23.12
C ILE A 121 -11.09 6.97 22.42
N ALA A 122 -10.69 5.93 23.15
CA ALA A 122 -10.43 4.60 22.61
C ALA A 122 -11.65 4.02 21.89
N SER A 123 -12.87 4.31 22.35
CA SER A 123 -14.11 3.87 21.67
C SER A 123 -14.29 4.48 20.28
N LEU A 124 -13.69 5.64 19.97
CA LEU A 124 -13.76 6.25 18.65
C LEU A 124 -12.85 5.56 17.63
N PHE A 125 -11.79 4.89 18.10
CA PHE A 125 -10.77 4.27 17.25
C PHE A 125 -10.69 2.74 17.38
N GLY A 126 -11.30 2.16 18.43
CA GLY A 126 -11.24 0.73 18.74
C GLY A 126 -11.97 -0.17 17.74
N GLU A 127 -12.92 0.38 16.98
CA GLU A 127 -13.60 -0.33 15.89
C GLU A 127 -12.92 -0.12 14.53
N MET A 128 -11.88 0.72 14.43
CA MET A 128 -11.18 0.93 13.17
C MET A 128 -10.32 -0.29 12.83
N LYS A 129 -10.86 -1.16 11.98
CA LYS A 129 -10.09 -2.21 11.32
C LYS A 129 -9.21 -1.58 10.24
N PHE A 130 -7.93 -1.39 10.54
CA PHE A 130 -6.93 -0.98 9.54
C PHE A 130 -6.43 -2.15 8.68
N TYR A 131 -6.68 -3.38 9.12
CA TYR A 131 -6.34 -4.62 8.44
C TYR A 131 -7.57 -5.52 8.29
N PRO A 132 -7.70 -6.25 7.17
CA PRO A 132 -8.75 -7.24 7.01
C PRO A 132 -8.55 -8.37 8.03
N GLY A 133 -9.64 -8.80 8.66
CA GLY A 133 -9.63 -9.92 9.59
C GLY A 133 -9.65 -11.27 8.88
N GLU A 134 -9.71 -12.34 9.66
CA GLU A 134 -9.69 -13.72 9.16
C GLU A 134 -10.85 -14.01 8.20
N GLU A 135 -12.04 -13.50 8.51
CA GLU A 135 -13.22 -13.64 7.64
C GLU A 135 -12.99 -12.98 6.27
N GLU A 136 -12.54 -11.72 6.24
CA GLU A 136 -12.27 -11.01 4.99
C GLU A 136 -11.14 -11.71 4.20
N MET A 137 -10.13 -12.24 4.89
CA MET A 137 -9.04 -13.00 4.28
C MET A 137 -9.51 -14.33 3.68
N SER A 138 -10.43 -15.04 4.34
CA SER A 138 -10.99 -16.31 3.84
C SER A 138 -11.76 -16.16 2.53
N ARG A 139 -12.35 -14.98 2.30
CA ARG A 139 -13.12 -14.65 1.08
C ARG A 139 -12.26 -14.21 -0.09
N PHE A 140 -10.98 -13.91 0.14
CA PHE A 140 -10.09 -13.39 -0.89
C PHE A 140 -9.87 -14.37 -2.05
N PRO A 141 -9.60 -15.68 -1.84
CA PRO A 141 -9.40 -16.62 -2.94
C PRO A 141 -10.56 -16.67 -3.93
N SER A 142 -11.80 -16.80 -3.45
CA SER A 142 -12.99 -16.88 -4.31
C SER A 142 -13.26 -15.55 -5.02
N TRP A 143 -13.08 -14.42 -4.33
CA TRP A 143 -13.12 -13.11 -4.96
C TRP A 143 -12.09 -12.97 -6.09
N TYR A 144 -10.86 -13.45 -5.88
CA TYR A 144 -9.80 -13.35 -6.88
C TYR A 144 -10.06 -14.24 -8.09
N VAL A 145 -10.56 -15.47 -7.90
CA VAL A 145 -11.00 -16.36 -9.00
C VAL A 145 -12.09 -15.68 -9.83
N ASN A 146 -13.13 -15.16 -9.18
CA ASN A 146 -14.22 -14.45 -9.86
C ASN A 146 -13.72 -13.21 -10.61
N LYS A 147 -12.75 -12.50 -10.05
CA LYS A 147 -12.15 -11.33 -10.70
C LYS A 147 -11.37 -11.69 -11.96
N VAL A 148 -10.61 -12.79 -11.92
CA VAL A 148 -9.92 -13.31 -13.10
C VAL A 148 -10.94 -13.68 -14.18
N ALA A 149 -11.99 -14.43 -13.83
CA ALA A 149 -13.06 -14.80 -14.75
C ALA A 149 -13.73 -13.57 -15.40
N HIS A 150 -14.06 -12.55 -14.60
CA HIS A 150 -14.66 -11.32 -15.12
C HIS A 150 -13.71 -10.57 -16.06
N TYR A 151 -12.41 -10.57 -15.79
CA TYR A 151 -11.44 -9.86 -16.62
C TYR A 151 -11.14 -10.58 -17.94
N THR A 152 -11.06 -11.91 -17.91
CA THR A 152 -10.80 -12.72 -19.11
C THR A 152 -12.06 -12.90 -19.96
N GLY A 153 -13.25 -12.77 -19.35
CA GLY A 153 -14.52 -13.12 -20.01
C GLY A 153 -14.73 -14.63 -20.14
N GLU A 154 -13.87 -15.44 -19.51
CA GLU A 154 -13.89 -16.89 -19.55
C GLU A 154 -14.32 -17.46 -18.20
N GLN A 155 -14.99 -18.61 -18.22
CA GLN A 155 -15.16 -19.39 -17.00
C GLN A 155 -13.78 -19.78 -16.46
N THR A 156 -13.53 -19.45 -15.19
CA THR A 156 -12.26 -19.76 -14.52
C THR A 156 -12.52 -20.77 -13.42
N ASP A 157 -12.11 -22.02 -13.62
CA ASP A 157 -12.35 -23.10 -12.66
C ASP A 157 -11.29 -23.15 -11.55
N SER A 158 -10.09 -22.62 -11.84
CA SER A 158 -9.04 -22.49 -10.85
C SER A 158 -8.05 -21.40 -11.19
N VAL A 159 -7.46 -20.82 -10.15
CA VAL A 159 -6.36 -19.85 -10.23
C VAL A 159 -5.21 -20.35 -9.38
N ARG A 160 -4.00 -20.37 -9.96
CA ARG A 160 -2.75 -20.73 -9.30
C ARG A 160 -1.84 -19.52 -9.27
N ILE A 161 -1.21 -19.30 -8.12
CA ILE A 161 -0.29 -18.18 -7.91
C ILE A 161 1.14 -18.70 -7.92
N LEU A 162 1.95 -18.14 -8.81
CA LEU A 162 3.37 -18.44 -8.94
C LEU A 162 4.20 -17.26 -8.44
N LYS A 163 5.08 -17.48 -7.47
CA LYS A 163 6.08 -16.52 -7.02
C LYS A 163 7.32 -16.70 -7.86
N VAL A 164 7.74 -15.66 -8.56
CA VAL A 164 8.89 -15.68 -9.46
C VAL A 164 9.94 -14.70 -8.95
N SER A 165 11.16 -15.19 -8.78
CA SER A 165 12.32 -14.35 -8.50
C SER A 165 12.96 -13.91 -9.81
N VAL A 166 13.21 -12.62 -9.94
CA VAL A 166 13.70 -11.98 -11.17
C VAL A 166 14.96 -11.18 -10.84
N ARG A 167 16.01 -11.36 -11.64
CA ARG A 167 17.25 -10.56 -11.60
C ARG A 167 17.44 -9.85 -12.94
N PHE A 168 18.05 -8.68 -12.94
CA PHE A 168 18.47 -8.05 -14.19
C PHE A 168 19.85 -8.59 -14.59
N ASN A 169 19.99 -8.99 -15.85
CA ASN A 169 21.28 -9.39 -16.43
C ASN A 169 22.14 -8.14 -16.76
N GLN A 170 23.35 -8.36 -17.29
CA GLN A 170 24.27 -7.28 -17.67
C GLN A 170 23.71 -6.35 -18.76
N ASP A 171 22.78 -6.85 -19.58
CA ASP A 171 22.09 -6.07 -20.62
C ASP A 171 20.85 -5.32 -20.09
N GLY A 172 20.58 -5.38 -18.78
CA GLY A 172 19.40 -4.78 -18.17
C GLY A 172 18.09 -5.53 -18.48
N LYS A 173 18.15 -6.77 -18.95
CA LYS A 173 16.97 -7.62 -19.20
C LYS A 173 16.59 -8.41 -17.95
N PRO A 174 15.30 -8.51 -17.61
CA PRO A 174 14.85 -9.36 -16.51
C PRO A 174 15.02 -10.84 -16.88
N VAL A 175 15.63 -11.59 -15.98
CA VAL A 175 15.83 -13.05 -16.08
C VAL A 175 15.21 -13.69 -14.85
N LYS A 176 14.36 -14.70 -15.07
CA LYS A 176 13.79 -15.51 -13.99
C LYS A 176 14.91 -16.38 -13.41
N THR A 177 15.13 -16.29 -12.10
CA THR A 177 16.15 -17.07 -11.40
C THR A 177 15.55 -18.23 -10.63
N ASP A 178 14.32 -18.09 -10.15
CA ASP A 178 13.62 -19.12 -9.39
C ASP A 178 12.09 -18.93 -9.51
N SER A 179 11.33 -19.99 -9.27
CA SER A 179 9.88 -19.94 -9.24
C SER A 179 9.29 -20.98 -8.28
N GLN A 180 8.36 -20.55 -7.44
CA GLN A 180 7.68 -21.39 -6.46
C GLN A 180 6.16 -21.23 -6.60
N TRP A 181 5.45 -22.35 -6.68
CA TRP A 181 3.99 -22.36 -6.56
C TRP A 181 3.60 -22.04 -5.11
N LEU A 182 2.77 -21.00 -4.93
CA LEU A 182 2.31 -20.60 -3.61
C LEU A 182 0.99 -21.27 -3.26
N ASN A 183 -0.01 -21.09 -4.13
CA ASN A 183 -1.38 -21.49 -3.84
C ASN A 183 -2.13 -21.91 -5.10
N THR A 184 -3.13 -22.77 -4.91
CA THR A 184 -4.15 -23.11 -5.92
C THR A 184 -5.52 -22.81 -5.31
N TRP A 185 -6.31 -21.99 -5.99
CA TRP A 185 -7.64 -21.55 -5.59
C TRP A 185 -8.67 -22.05 -6.60
N ARG A 186 -9.87 -22.35 -6.10
CA ARG A 186 -11.03 -22.81 -6.84
C ARG A 186 -12.21 -21.92 -6.48
#